data_AF-A0A8J4E645-F1
#
_entry.id   AF-A0A8J4E645-F1
#
_cell.length_a   1.000
_cell.length_b   1.000
_cell.length_c   1.000
_cell.angle_alpha   90.00
_cell.angle_beta   90.00
_cell.angle_gamma   90.00
#
_symmetry.space_group_name_H-M   'P 1'
#
loop_
_entity.id
_entity.type
_entity.pdbx_description
1 polymer ?
#
loop_
_entity_poly.entity_id
_entity_poly.type
_entity_poly.pdbx_seq_one_letter_code
_entity_poly.pdbx_strand_id
1 'polypeptide(L)'
;MPDGMTGDPDLIRVSAKDLNDQAACPEQLAAKVRPAVKLRVYPRRPDPRYETFPLGRLMDVLNQHEFKGIALRDALDALTDDQTLHAGTLTWIRHAAECYIASSAEGGDDPLEAVQDHWVTQRSGQRPEPTWEMYAWGRRYRTADGALREFRFLRLGRAGDWSRPSSQIAVAAYTTAVGEPAAWPKPWSEPFRLSAAPRAERVRVVEVGLLDGSRAVLFDGTVAQAEEYFAVHGRSSIRPLEGGGDRIPSADCLDCKQLTSCDAVNRAPHLLGIAGRAGQPLRSYAIRDGRAHAACPAQQHLRSIRLPKLNEYGPEAERGLAVHDMLKNAHSRTPRRCCTAEDLPADPGNWAAGGRQLTGDLAQGGAQMLRRHRQICPYLHHDQITGATAEPQLSFYDTVANVLVLATPDLLYAEGPARVWREVKTKERHRWMGDDMLQFYPQLALGVVILASNLLGGDTRQHRIELETLTPTSSNIELLDVGDPEVVAKARVIVAALAEPWHRDDLAVTKPGPDCQMCPVRMWCPDFPGSDDGPPIDLRSAETEA
;
A
#
# COMPACT_ATOMS: atom_id res chain seq x y z
N MET A 1 -5.72 -24.72 15.66
CA MET A 1 -4.53 -23.83 15.60
C MET A 1 -3.71 -24.23 14.39
N PRO A 2 -3.35 -23.30 13.49
CA PRO A 2 -2.52 -23.61 12.31
C PRO A 2 -1.12 -24.12 12.70
N ASP A 3 -0.51 -24.92 11.82
CA ASP A 3 0.85 -25.42 12.00
C ASP A 3 1.87 -24.26 12.09
N GLY A 4 2.80 -24.38 13.04
CA GLY A 4 3.81 -23.33 13.30
C GLY A 4 3.35 -22.20 14.23
N MET A 5 2.10 -22.23 14.71
CA MET A 5 1.56 -21.24 15.66
C MET A 5 1.39 -21.79 17.09
N THR A 6 1.30 -20.87 18.06
CA THR A 6 1.03 -21.10 19.49
C THR A 6 0.17 -19.99 20.06
N GLY A 7 -0.36 -20.18 21.27
CA GLY A 7 -1.16 -19.19 21.99
C GLY A 7 -2.65 -19.50 21.98
N ASP A 8 -3.42 -18.64 22.62
CA ASP A 8 -4.86 -18.80 22.83
C ASP A 8 -5.64 -18.19 21.64
N PRO A 9 -6.44 -18.98 20.90
CA PRO A 9 -7.29 -18.46 19.83
C PRO A 9 -8.63 -17.89 20.32
N ASP A 10 -8.95 -18.00 21.62
CA ASP A 10 -10.27 -17.66 22.19
C ASP A 10 -10.54 -16.15 22.25
N LEU A 11 -9.59 -15.30 21.84
CA LEU A 11 -9.78 -13.86 21.69
C LEU A 11 -9.70 -13.46 20.22
N ILE A 12 -10.81 -12.94 19.69
CA ILE A 12 -10.88 -12.35 18.36
C ILE A 12 -11.11 -10.85 18.50
N ARG A 13 -10.22 -10.06 17.90
CA ARG A 13 -10.25 -8.61 17.92
C ARG A 13 -10.11 -8.06 16.51
N VAL A 14 -11.14 -7.33 16.07
CA VAL A 14 -11.21 -6.74 14.74
C VAL A 14 -11.09 -5.21 14.86
N SER A 15 -10.12 -4.64 14.15
CA SER A 15 -10.03 -3.20 13.95
C SER A 15 -10.81 -2.80 12.70
N ALA A 16 -11.34 -1.57 12.67
CA ALA A 16 -11.82 -0.97 11.42
C ALA A 16 -10.77 -1.08 10.28
N LYS A 17 -9.47 -1.00 10.57
CA LYS A 17 -8.39 -1.13 9.56
C LYS A 17 -8.28 -2.53 8.95
N ASP A 18 -8.76 -3.56 9.63
CA ASP A 18 -8.69 -4.95 9.14
C ASP A 18 -9.69 -5.22 8.01
N LEU A 19 -10.68 -4.33 7.84
CA LEU A 19 -11.71 -4.42 6.81
C LEU A 19 -11.27 -3.62 5.58
N ASN A 20 -10.33 -4.13 4.81
CA ASN A 20 -9.97 -3.53 3.53
C ASN A 20 -10.67 -4.29 2.38
N ASP A 21 -11.22 -3.58 1.41
CA ASP A 21 -11.89 -4.19 0.25
C ASP A 21 -10.90 -4.80 -0.76
N GLN A 22 -9.60 -4.60 -0.55
CA GLN A 22 -8.56 -5.25 -1.35
C GLN A 22 -8.41 -6.72 -0.94
N ALA A 23 -8.17 -7.60 -1.91
CA ALA A 23 -7.97 -9.04 -1.73
C ALA A 23 -6.73 -9.34 -0.87
N ALA A 24 -6.85 -9.17 0.44
CA ALA A 24 -5.88 -9.62 1.42
C ALA A 24 -6.07 -11.13 1.63
N CYS A 25 -4.98 -11.81 1.97
CA CYS A 25 -5.00 -13.25 2.26
C CYS A 25 -5.95 -13.56 3.43
N PRO A 26 -7.08 -14.27 3.24
CA PRO A 26 -8.03 -14.60 4.31
C PRO A 26 -7.39 -15.29 5.51
N GLU A 27 -6.44 -16.19 5.26
CA GLU A 27 -5.71 -16.93 6.30
C GLU A 27 -4.78 -16.01 7.12
N GLN A 28 -4.19 -14.99 6.48
CA GLN A 28 -3.40 -13.97 7.18
C GLN A 28 -4.30 -13.11 8.07
N LEU A 29 -5.46 -12.67 7.55
CA LEU A 29 -6.41 -11.85 8.29
C LEU A 29 -6.93 -12.59 9.52
N ALA A 30 -7.30 -13.87 9.37
CA ALA A 30 -7.75 -14.72 10.47
C ALA A 30 -6.68 -14.87 11.58
N ALA A 31 -5.41 -15.03 11.22
CA ALA A 31 -4.33 -15.05 12.21
C ALA A 31 -4.07 -13.67 12.85
N LYS A 32 -4.25 -12.59 12.08
CA LYS A 32 -4.02 -11.21 12.53
C LYS A 32 -5.01 -10.82 13.63
N VAL A 33 -6.30 -11.11 13.44
CA VAL A 33 -7.38 -10.78 14.39
C VAL A 33 -7.34 -11.58 15.69
N ARG A 34 -6.39 -12.50 15.86
CA ARG A 34 -6.18 -13.27 17.11
C ARG A 34 -4.93 -12.76 17.84
N PRO A 35 -5.05 -11.85 18.82
CA PRO A 35 -3.91 -11.17 19.45
C PRO A 35 -2.96 -12.11 20.19
N ALA A 36 -3.51 -13.15 20.83
CA ALA A 36 -2.74 -14.12 21.59
C ALA A 36 -2.09 -15.22 20.71
N VAL A 37 -2.53 -15.36 19.45
CA VAL A 37 -1.92 -16.27 18.48
C VAL A 37 -0.61 -15.69 17.95
N LYS A 38 0.47 -16.44 18.13
CA LYS A 38 1.86 -16.07 17.84
C LYS A 38 2.58 -17.18 17.09
N LEU A 39 3.63 -16.80 16.36
CA LEU A 39 4.57 -17.75 15.76
C LEU A 39 5.36 -18.48 16.84
N ARG A 40 5.63 -19.78 16.60
CA ARG A 40 6.63 -20.54 17.38
C ARG A 40 8.03 -19.99 17.14
N VAL A 41 8.33 -19.60 15.91
CA VAL A 41 9.61 -19.02 15.49
C VAL A 41 9.32 -17.70 14.82
N TYR A 42 9.68 -16.60 15.47
CA TYR A 42 9.55 -15.27 14.88
C TYR A 42 10.66 -15.07 13.83
N PRO A 43 10.33 -14.68 12.58
CA PRO A 43 11.31 -13.94 11.78
C PRO A 43 11.69 -12.69 12.60
N ARG A 44 12.98 -12.35 12.63
CA ARG A 44 13.43 -11.17 13.38
C ARG A 44 12.66 -9.96 12.88
N ARG A 45 11.97 -9.29 13.81
CA ARG A 45 11.19 -8.08 13.53
C ARG A 45 12.11 -6.98 12.95
N PRO A 46 11.55 -6.02 12.20
CA PRO A 46 12.19 -4.75 11.85
C PRO A 46 13.10 -4.25 12.96
N ASP A 47 14.35 -3.96 12.59
CA ASP A 47 15.27 -3.25 13.46
C ASP A 47 14.59 -1.94 13.90
N PRO A 48 14.50 -1.64 15.21
CA PRO A 48 13.85 -0.43 15.69
C PRO A 48 14.42 0.85 15.10
N ARG A 49 15.60 0.82 14.45
CA ARG A 49 16.23 1.99 13.80
C ARG A 49 15.42 2.63 12.66
N TYR A 50 14.36 2.00 12.15
CA TYR A 50 13.40 2.66 11.24
C TYR A 50 11.97 2.33 11.61
N GLU A 51 11.35 3.25 12.35
CA GLU A 51 9.89 3.27 12.46
C GLU A 51 9.27 3.37 11.06
N THR A 52 8.56 2.32 10.66
CA THR A 52 7.88 2.25 9.35
C THR A 52 6.42 2.72 9.42
N PHE A 53 5.92 3.02 10.62
CA PHE A 53 4.57 3.50 10.86
C PHE A 53 4.57 4.93 11.44
N PRO A 54 4.73 5.96 10.60
CA PRO A 54 4.91 7.33 11.08
C PRO A 54 3.68 7.90 11.80
N LEU A 55 2.48 7.38 11.51
CA LEU A 55 1.24 7.73 12.22
C LEU A 55 1.28 7.35 13.70
N GLY A 56 2.03 6.31 14.10
CA GLY A 56 2.18 5.94 15.51
C GLY A 56 2.86 7.05 16.31
N ARG A 57 3.95 7.60 15.77
CA ARG A 57 4.72 8.69 16.40
C ARG A 57 3.98 10.02 16.36
N LEU A 58 3.23 10.30 15.29
CA LEU A 58 2.31 11.43 15.26
C LEU A 58 1.27 11.33 16.39
N MET A 59 0.66 10.15 16.60
CA MET A 59 -0.30 9.95 17.69
C MET A 59 0.35 10.17 19.06
N ASP A 60 1.60 9.76 19.26
CA ASP A 60 2.33 10.01 20.50
C ASP A 60 2.52 11.51 20.77
N VAL A 61 2.90 12.31 19.76
CA VAL A 61 2.99 13.78 19.86
C VAL A 61 1.64 14.38 20.23
N LEU A 62 0.58 14.02 19.51
CA LEU A 62 -0.77 14.51 19.77
C LEU A 62 -1.26 14.08 21.16
N ASN A 63 -0.84 12.91 21.67
CA ASN A 63 -1.16 12.48 23.03
C ASN A 63 -0.46 13.34 24.09
N GLN A 64 0.81 13.74 23.89
CA GLN A 64 1.48 14.67 24.81
C GLN A 64 0.75 16.03 24.84
N HIS A 65 0.34 16.51 23.67
CA HIS A 65 -0.33 17.79 23.54
C HIS A 65 -1.73 17.77 24.16
N GLU A 66 -2.60 16.86 23.71
CA GLU A 66 -4.01 16.86 24.08
C GLU A 66 -4.27 16.29 25.49
N PHE A 67 -3.45 15.35 25.99
CA PHE A 67 -3.71 14.68 27.28
C PHE A 67 -2.75 15.08 28.40
N LYS A 68 -1.59 15.65 28.09
CA LYS A 68 -0.62 16.08 29.12
C LYS A 68 -0.41 17.59 29.17
N GLY A 69 -1.09 18.34 28.31
CA GLY A 69 -0.98 19.80 28.25
C GLY A 69 0.41 20.30 27.85
N ILE A 70 1.23 19.45 27.23
CA ILE A 70 2.55 19.85 26.72
C ILE A 70 2.34 20.71 25.47
N ALA A 71 3.07 21.82 25.35
CA ALA A 71 3.00 22.63 24.14
C ALA A 71 3.40 21.79 22.92
N LEU A 72 2.68 21.95 21.80
CA LEU A 72 2.91 21.13 20.60
C LEU A 72 4.39 21.16 20.16
N ARG A 73 5.00 22.34 20.23
CA ARG A 73 6.42 22.55 19.92
C ARG A 73 7.32 21.69 20.80
N ASP A 74 7.11 21.69 22.11
CA ASP A 74 7.95 20.91 23.05
C ASP A 74 7.78 19.40 22.82
N ALA A 75 6.56 18.95 22.52
CA ALA A 75 6.29 17.55 22.18
C ALA A 75 6.98 17.12 20.87
N LEU A 76 7.06 18.01 19.88
CA LEU A 76 7.78 17.79 18.62
C LEU A 76 9.29 17.84 18.80
N ASP A 77 9.80 18.78 19.59
CA ASP A 77 11.24 18.94 19.81
C ASP A 77 11.82 17.72 20.54
N ALA A 78 11.05 17.08 21.43
CA ALA A 78 11.39 15.82 22.07
C ALA A 78 11.55 14.62 21.10
N LEU A 79 11.00 14.69 19.87
CA LEU A 79 11.23 13.66 18.84
C LEU A 79 12.55 13.83 18.09
N THR A 80 13.18 15.01 18.16
CA THR A 80 14.40 15.31 17.39
C THR A 80 15.57 14.44 17.84
N ASP A 81 15.56 14.01 19.11
CA ASP A 81 16.56 13.11 19.68
C ASP A 81 16.28 11.63 19.39
N ASP A 82 15.16 11.30 18.74
CA ASP A 82 14.80 9.92 18.39
C ASP A 82 15.58 9.45 17.15
N GLN A 83 16.73 8.81 17.40
CA GLN A 83 17.60 8.24 16.36
C GLN A 83 16.95 7.10 15.54
N THR A 84 15.72 6.69 15.87
CA THR A 84 14.95 5.70 15.09
C THR A 84 14.14 6.30 13.93
N LEU A 85 14.09 7.64 13.84
CA LEU A 85 13.34 8.34 12.80
C LEU A 85 14.29 8.96 11.78
N HIS A 86 14.04 8.65 10.51
CA HIS A 86 14.69 9.35 9.41
C HIS A 86 14.28 10.84 9.44
N ALA A 87 15.22 11.74 9.17
CA ALA A 87 15.00 13.19 9.25
C ALA A 87 13.79 13.67 8.42
N GLY A 88 13.58 13.11 7.23
CA GLY A 88 12.39 13.46 6.43
C GLY A 88 11.06 12.97 7.01
N THR A 89 11.07 11.90 7.81
CA THR A 89 9.89 11.45 8.56
C THR A 89 9.58 12.42 9.70
N LEU A 90 10.60 12.95 10.38
CA LEU A 90 10.43 14.00 11.38
C LEU A 90 9.84 15.29 10.78
N THR A 91 10.35 15.72 9.62
CA THR A 91 9.79 16.87 8.87
C THR A 91 8.30 16.66 8.59
N TRP A 92 7.93 15.47 8.13
CA TRP A 92 6.52 15.16 7.88
C TRP A 92 5.68 15.11 9.17
N ILE A 93 6.18 14.53 10.27
CA ILE A 93 5.43 14.48 11.55
C ILE A 93 5.13 15.90 12.06
N ARG A 94 6.11 16.80 11.98
CA ARG A 94 5.96 18.21 12.38
C ARG A 94 4.83 18.87 11.58
N HIS A 95 4.91 18.80 10.25
CA HIS A 95 3.88 19.31 9.35
C HIS A 95 2.50 18.72 9.64
N ALA A 96 2.42 17.39 9.76
CA ALA A 96 1.17 16.67 9.99
C ALA A 96 0.50 17.06 11.31
N ALA A 97 1.29 17.25 12.38
CA ALA A 97 0.77 17.65 13.68
C ALA A 97 0.21 19.09 13.65
N GLU A 98 0.92 20.00 13.00
CA GLU A 98 0.48 21.39 12.81
C GLU A 98 -0.82 21.46 11.98
N CYS A 99 -0.88 20.77 10.83
CA CYS A 99 -2.10 20.67 10.02
C CYS A 99 -3.27 20.07 10.80
N TYR A 100 -3.02 19.03 11.60
CA TYR A 100 -4.05 18.37 12.39
C TYR A 100 -4.67 19.31 13.44
N ILE A 101 -3.84 20.01 14.21
CA ILE A 101 -4.30 20.95 15.25
C ILE A 101 -5.03 22.14 14.62
N ALA A 102 -4.50 22.70 13.52
CA ALA A 102 -5.17 23.76 12.78
C ALA A 102 -6.57 23.33 12.30
N SER A 103 -6.69 22.13 11.71
CA SER A 103 -7.99 21.59 11.26
C SER A 103 -9.00 21.42 12.39
N SER A 104 -8.53 21.19 13.61
CA SER A 104 -9.36 20.96 14.80
C SER A 104 -9.95 22.26 15.35
N ALA A 105 -9.25 23.38 15.19
CA ALA A 105 -9.71 24.70 15.60
C ALA A 105 -10.82 25.26 14.69
N GLU A 106 -10.88 24.82 13.43
CA GLU A 106 -11.78 25.38 12.40
C GLU A 106 -13.16 24.70 12.31
N GLY A 107 -13.43 23.59 13.01
CA GLY A 107 -14.64 22.79 12.75
C GLY A 107 -15.50 22.45 13.96
N GLY A 108 -16.51 23.29 14.20
CA GLY A 108 -17.74 22.94 14.93
C GLY A 108 -18.27 24.05 15.85
N ASP A 109 -19.60 24.16 15.97
CA ASP A 109 -20.30 25.04 16.93
C ASP A 109 -20.15 24.58 18.39
N ASP A 110 -19.85 23.29 18.61
CA ASP A 110 -19.74 22.68 19.93
C ASP A 110 -18.27 22.38 20.32
N PRO A 111 -17.83 22.77 21.53
CA PRO A 111 -16.48 22.46 22.00
C PRO A 111 -16.32 20.95 22.22
N LEU A 112 -15.32 20.36 21.56
CA LEU A 112 -14.99 18.94 21.64
C LEU A 112 -13.75 18.69 22.52
N GLU A 113 -13.88 17.74 23.45
CA GLU A 113 -12.82 17.27 24.33
C GLU A 113 -12.20 15.98 23.80
N ALA A 114 -10.87 15.88 23.80
CA ALA A 114 -10.16 14.68 23.40
C ALA A 114 -10.40 13.53 24.40
N VAL A 115 -10.60 12.32 23.88
CA VAL A 115 -10.83 11.09 24.66
C VAL A 115 -9.66 10.13 24.48
N GLN A 116 -8.96 9.84 25.58
CA GLN A 116 -7.80 8.95 25.57
C GLN A 116 -8.20 7.49 25.33
N ASP A 117 -9.23 7.01 26.03
CA ASP A 117 -9.71 5.64 25.93
C ASP A 117 -10.30 5.32 24.55
N HIS A 118 -10.18 4.07 24.13
CA HIS A 118 -10.83 3.57 22.92
C HIS A 118 -12.30 3.25 23.22
N TRP A 119 -13.19 3.47 22.25
CA TRP A 119 -14.52 2.88 22.32
C TRP A 119 -14.47 1.48 21.73
N VAL A 120 -14.87 0.50 22.54
CA VAL A 120 -14.77 -0.92 22.21
C VAL A 120 -16.12 -1.57 22.41
N THR A 121 -16.54 -2.39 21.46
CA THR A 121 -17.65 -3.31 21.68
C THR A 121 -17.09 -4.69 21.98
N GLN A 122 -17.58 -5.32 23.03
CA GLN A 122 -17.17 -6.66 23.42
C GLN A 122 -18.39 -7.57 23.50
N ARG A 123 -18.25 -8.79 22.95
CA ARG A 123 -19.17 -9.89 23.19
C ARG A 123 -18.37 -11.01 23.84
N SER A 124 -18.52 -11.15 25.15
CA SER A 124 -17.91 -12.26 25.88
C SER A 124 -18.60 -13.56 25.48
N GLY A 125 -17.87 -14.45 24.83
CA GLY A 125 -18.32 -15.82 24.60
C GLY A 125 -18.25 -16.60 25.91
N GLN A 126 -19.27 -17.42 26.19
CA GLN A 126 -19.10 -18.51 27.14
C GLN A 126 -18.40 -19.64 26.40
N ARG A 127 -17.33 -20.19 26.98
CA ARG A 127 -16.61 -21.32 26.37
C ARG A 127 -17.62 -22.39 25.91
N PRO A 128 -17.53 -22.86 24.66
CA PRO A 128 -16.39 -22.75 23.74
C PRO A 128 -16.38 -21.51 22.82
N GLU A 129 -17.28 -20.54 22.99
CA GLU A 129 -17.32 -19.35 22.13
C GLU A 129 -16.18 -18.36 22.47
N PRO A 130 -15.47 -17.82 21.46
CA PRO A 130 -14.42 -16.84 21.70
C PRO A 130 -14.98 -15.51 22.20
N THR A 131 -14.17 -14.79 22.99
CA THR A 131 -14.40 -13.37 23.28
C THR A 131 -14.16 -12.56 22.02
N TRP A 132 -15.13 -11.72 21.69
CA TRP A 132 -15.14 -10.89 20.50
C TRP A 132 -15.01 -9.43 20.85
N GLU A 133 -14.12 -8.72 20.16
CA GLU A 133 -13.90 -7.29 20.34
C GLU A 133 -13.83 -6.56 19.00
N MET A 134 -14.46 -5.40 18.95
CA MET A 134 -14.31 -4.48 17.82
C MET A 134 -13.91 -3.09 18.31
N TYR A 135 -12.99 -2.46 17.59
CA TYR A 135 -12.53 -1.11 17.90
C TYR A 135 -12.08 -0.36 16.63
N ALA A 136 -11.92 0.95 16.75
CA ALA A 136 -11.31 1.77 15.70
C ALA A 136 -10.05 2.48 16.21
N TRP A 137 -9.02 2.55 15.37
CA TRP A 137 -7.76 3.23 15.67
C TRP A 137 -7.70 4.58 14.96
N GLY A 138 -7.63 5.65 15.74
CA GLY A 138 -7.71 7.05 15.30
C GLY A 138 -7.84 7.99 16.49
N ARG A 139 -8.15 9.27 16.24
CA ARG A 139 -8.44 10.24 17.31
C ARG A 139 -9.92 10.18 17.69
N ARG A 140 -10.23 10.52 18.94
CA ARG A 140 -11.55 10.37 19.54
C ARG A 140 -11.86 11.63 20.34
N TYR A 141 -13.06 12.14 20.17
CA TYR A 141 -13.53 13.35 20.84
C TYR A 141 -14.98 13.21 21.28
N ARG A 142 -15.38 14.00 22.26
CA ARG A 142 -16.77 14.11 22.68
C ARG A 142 -17.13 15.53 23.08
N THR A 143 -18.40 15.89 23.06
CA THR A 143 -18.88 17.08 23.77
C THR A 143 -18.81 16.88 25.28
N ALA A 144 -18.80 17.97 26.05
CA ALA A 144 -18.73 17.92 27.52
C ALA A 144 -19.88 17.13 28.15
N ASP A 145 -21.07 17.18 27.56
CA ASP A 145 -22.24 16.38 27.97
C ASP A 145 -22.21 14.92 27.46
N GLY A 146 -21.27 14.59 26.58
CA GLY A 146 -21.13 13.27 25.95
C GLY A 146 -22.19 12.93 24.89
N ALA A 147 -23.08 13.87 24.54
CA ALA A 147 -24.16 13.64 23.58
C ALA A 147 -23.63 13.39 22.16
N LEU A 148 -22.55 14.06 21.77
CA LEU A 148 -21.83 13.82 20.52
C LEU A 148 -20.51 13.09 20.80
N ARG A 149 -20.27 12.00 20.07
CA ARG A 149 -18.94 11.37 19.95
C ARG A 149 -18.43 11.49 18.52
N GLU A 150 -17.20 11.95 18.36
CA GLU A 150 -16.54 12.08 17.07
C GLU A 150 -15.30 11.18 17.01
N PHE A 151 -15.23 10.35 15.99
CA PHE A 151 -14.03 9.57 15.65
C PHE A 151 -13.37 10.17 14.40
N ARG A 152 -12.04 10.26 14.41
CA ARG A 152 -11.27 10.79 13.29
C ARG A 152 -10.27 9.77 12.77
N PHE A 153 -10.44 9.37 11.52
CA PHE A 153 -9.38 8.73 10.74
C PHE A 153 -8.31 9.77 10.40
N LEU A 154 -7.05 9.34 10.44
CA LEU A 154 -5.92 10.12 9.96
C LEU A 154 -5.50 9.61 8.57
N ARG A 155 -5.35 10.52 7.62
CA ARG A 155 -4.90 10.23 6.27
C ARG A 155 -3.58 10.94 6.00
N LEU A 156 -2.58 10.24 5.50
CA LEU A 156 -1.28 10.84 5.18
C LEU A 156 -1.40 12.00 4.18
N GLY A 157 -2.24 11.83 3.15
CA GLY A 157 -2.57 12.84 2.12
C GLY A 157 -3.73 13.77 2.52
N ARG A 158 -4.59 14.14 1.55
CA ARG A 158 -5.78 14.98 1.79
C ARG A 158 -7.00 14.12 2.07
N ALA A 159 -7.91 14.59 2.91
CA ALA A 159 -9.18 13.92 3.17
C ALA A 159 -10.01 13.83 1.89
N GLY A 160 -10.67 12.69 1.67
CA GLY A 160 -11.54 12.53 0.49
C GLY A 160 -10.82 12.17 -0.81
N ASP A 161 -9.47 12.22 -0.89
CA ASP A 161 -8.70 11.82 -2.08
C ASP A 161 -9.08 10.42 -2.59
N TRP A 162 -9.47 9.52 -1.68
CA TRP A 162 -9.95 8.18 -2.04
C TRP A 162 -11.08 7.75 -1.11
N SER A 163 -12.12 7.16 -1.69
CA SER A 163 -13.21 6.56 -0.94
C SER A 163 -12.68 5.50 0.03
N ARG A 164 -13.07 5.61 1.30
CA ARG A 164 -12.79 4.61 2.32
C ARG A 164 -13.86 3.52 2.23
N PRO A 165 -13.51 2.22 2.34
CA PRO A 165 -14.50 1.15 2.33
C PRO A 165 -15.62 1.39 3.34
N SER A 166 -16.87 1.20 2.91
CA SER A 166 -18.06 1.36 3.76
C SER A 166 -18.00 0.47 5.00
N SER A 167 -17.35 -0.70 4.90
CA SER A 167 -17.11 -1.63 6.01
C SER A 167 -16.25 -1.02 7.13
N GLN A 168 -15.19 -0.26 6.80
CA GLN A 168 -14.36 0.45 7.78
C GLN A 168 -15.13 1.58 8.45
N ILE A 169 -15.86 2.37 7.65
CA ILE A 169 -16.68 3.48 8.14
C ILE A 169 -17.73 2.93 9.10
N ALA A 170 -18.35 1.80 8.75
CA ALA A 170 -19.39 1.17 9.56
C ALA A 170 -18.88 0.65 10.90
N VAL A 171 -17.71 0.00 10.97
CA VAL A 171 -17.11 -0.40 12.25
C VAL A 171 -16.72 0.82 13.09
N ALA A 172 -16.15 1.86 12.48
CA ALA A 172 -15.81 3.08 13.20
C ALA A 172 -17.04 3.79 13.77
N ALA A 173 -18.10 3.95 12.98
CA ALA A 173 -19.36 4.53 13.41
C ALA A 173 -20.00 3.70 14.53
N TYR A 174 -20.09 2.39 14.36
CA TYR A 174 -20.70 1.49 15.35
C TYR A 174 -19.95 1.48 16.68
N THR A 175 -18.62 1.29 16.65
CA THR A 175 -17.81 1.29 17.87
C THR A 175 -17.83 2.64 18.57
N THR A 176 -17.88 3.75 17.83
CA THR A 176 -18.05 5.09 18.40
C THR A 176 -19.41 5.27 19.06
N ALA A 177 -20.47 4.76 18.43
CA ALA A 177 -21.86 4.87 18.87
C ALA A 177 -22.13 4.12 20.18
N VAL A 178 -21.81 2.83 20.22
CA VAL A 178 -22.23 1.93 21.30
C VAL A 178 -21.06 1.36 22.10
N GLY A 179 -19.82 1.63 21.71
CA GLY A 179 -18.65 1.13 22.40
C GLY A 179 -18.47 1.75 23.78
N GLU A 180 -17.99 0.91 24.69
CA GLU A 180 -17.62 1.29 26.05
C GLU A 180 -16.15 1.74 26.06
N PRO A 181 -15.79 2.79 26.81
CA PRO A 181 -14.41 3.21 26.99
C PRO A 181 -13.53 2.10 27.56
N ALA A 182 -12.37 1.92 26.96
CA ALA A 182 -11.34 1.01 27.44
C ALA A 182 -9.94 1.52 27.10
N ALA A 183 -9.04 1.44 28.08
CA ALA A 183 -7.63 1.69 27.87
C ALA A 183 -7.00 0.59 26.97
N TRP A 184 -5.93 0.94 26.26
CA TRP A 184 -5.20 -0.04 25.45
C TRP A 184 -4.67 -1.20 26.31
N PRO A 185 -4.95 -2.48 25.94
CA PRO A 185 -4.59 -3.61 26.77
C PRO A 185 -3.07 -3.83 26.77
N LYS A 186 -2.54 -4.12 27.96
CA LYS A 186 -1.12 -4.40 28.18
C LYS A 186 -1.02 -5.67 29.04
N PRO A 187 -0.65 -6.83 28.46
CA PRO A 187 -0.24 -7.06 27.07
C PRO A 187 -1.41 -7.06 26.06
N TRP A 188 -1.10 -6.83 24.77
CA TRP A 188 -2.08 -6.84 23.66
C TRP A 188 -2.90 -8.15 23.56
N SER A 189 -2.38 -9.26 24.09
CA SER A 189 -3.05 -10.56 24.12
C SER A 189 -4.21 -10.66 25.11
N GLU A 190 -4.35 -9.70 26.04
CA GLU A 190 -5.49 -9.66 26.98
C GLU A 190 -6.70 -8.94 26.36
N PRO A 191 -7.94 -9.32 26.74
CA PRO A 191 -9.14 -8.56 26.42
C PRO A 191 -9.09 -7.12 26.93
N PHE A 192 -9.82 -6.23 26.27
CA PHE A 192 -10.10 -4.89 26.79
C PHE A 192 -10.90 -4.98 28.09
N ARG A 193 -10.55 -4.10 29.04
CA ARG A 193 -11.31 -3.91 30.27
C ARG A 193 -12.24 -2.72 30.08
N LEU A 194 -13.52 -3.03 29.86
CA LEU A 194 -14.53 -2.02 29.58
C LEU A 194 -14.92 -1.27 30.84
N SER A 195 -15.19 0.02 30.68
CA SER A 195 -15.72 0.90 31.72
C SER A 195 -17.08 1.42 31.28
N ALA A 196 -18.07 1.40 32.17
CA ALA A 196 -19.39 1.91 31.86
C ALA A 196 -19.34 3.41 31.53
N ALA A 197 -20.01 3.82 30.46
CA ALA A 197 -20.17 5.22 30.08
C ALA A 197 -21.54 5.46 29.44
N PRO A 198 -22.11 6.67 29.56
CA PRO A 198 -23.32 7.04 28.85
C PRO A 198 -23.17 6.84 27.34
N ARG A 199 -24.23 6.35 26.69
CA ARG A 199 -24.27 6.24 25.23
C ARG A 199 -24.34 7.64 24.62
N ALA A 200 -23.73 7.80 23.45
CA ALA A 200 -23.91 9.02 22.67
C ALA A 200 -25.34 9.09 22.13
N GLU A 201 -25.79 10.28 21.77
CA GLU A 201 -27.04 10.50 21.02
C GLU A 201 -26.72 10.62 19.53
N ARG A 202 -25.60 11.28 19.22
CA ARG A 202 -25.10 11.54 17.87
C ARG A 202 -23.66 11.08 17.73
N VAL A 203 -23.31 10.60 16.54
CA VAL A 203 -22.00 10.07 16.21
C VAL A 203 -21.54 10.69 14.92
N ARG A 204 -20.29 11.14 14.89
CA ARG A 204 -19.62 11.60 13.68
C ARG A 204 -18.34 10.82 13.43
N VAL A 205 -18.15 10.38 12.19
CA VAL A 205 -16.89 9.82 11.70
C VAL A 205 -16.34 10.77 10.66
N VAL A 206 -15.15 11.30 10.90
CA VAL A 206 -14.47 12.26 10.03
C VAL A 206 -13.16 11.65 9.58
N GLU A 207 -12.71 12.02 8.39
CA GLU A 207 -11.34 11.82 7.96
C GLU A 207 -10.62 13.17 7.92
N VAL A 208 -9.42 13.21 8.50
CA VAL A 208 -8.56 14.39 8.50
C VAL A 208 -7.33 14.12 7.64
N GLY A 209 -7.10 14.98 6.66
CA GLY A 209 -5.92 15.00 5.81
C GLY A 209 -4.74 15.64 6.52
N LEU A 210 -3.63 14.93 6.61
CA LEU A 210 -2.41 15.39 7.27
C LEU A 210 -1.49 16.17 6.32
N LEU A 211 -1.81 16.21 5.02
CA LEU A 211 -1.08 17.03 4.06
C LEU A 211 -1.49 18.50 4.11
N ASP A 212 -2.77 18.80 4.30
CA ASP A 212 -3.32 20.15 4.16
C ASP A 212 -4.33 20.53 5.28
N GLY A 213 -4.67 19.61 6.17
CA GLY A 213 -5.68 19.83 7.21
C GLY A 213 -7.13 19.66 6.71
N SER A 214 -7.35 19.22 5.47
CA SER A 214 -8.68 18.98 4.92
C SER A 214 -9.50 17.99 5.75
N ARG A 215 -10.84 18.15 5.72
CA ARG A 215 -11.78 17.33 6.49
C ARG A 215 -12.86 16.77 5.59
N ALA A 216 -13.14 15.47 5.71
CA ALA A 216 -14.26 14.82 5.03
C ALA A 216 -15.14 14.09 6.04
N VAL A 217 -16.44 14.41 6.07
CA VAL A 217 -17.40 13.67 6.90
C VAL A 217 -17.74 12.37 6.20
N LEU A 218 -17.43 11.24 6.84
CA LEU A 218 -17.69 9.90 6.31
C LEU A 218 -19.00 9.32 6.84
N PHE A 219 -19.41 9.74 8.03
CA PHE A 219 -20.69 9.39 8.65
C PHE A 219 -21.08 10.47 9.66
N ASP A 220 -22.35 10.86 9.71
CA ASP A 220 -22.92 11.73 10.74
C ASP A 220 -24.38 11.31 10.95
N GLY A 221 -24.72 10.87 12.16
CA GLY A 221 -26.05 10.33 12.43
C GLY A 221 -26.27 9.95 13.88
N THR A 222 -27.45 9.42 14.16
CA THR A 222 -27.82 8.89 15.48
C THR A 222 -27.20 7.52 15.73
N VAL A 223 -27.25 7.05 16.97
CA VAL A 223 -26.86 5.67 17.31
C VAL A 223 -27.61 4.63 16.48
N ALA A 224 -28.93 4.79 16.30
CA ALA A 224 -29.74 3.85 15.52
C ALA A 224 -29.27 3.78 14.04
N GLN A 225 -28.94 4.92 13.45
CA GLN A 225 -28.40 4.97 12.08
C GLN A 225 -27.02 4.31 11.98
N ALA A 226 -26.17 4.43 13.01
CA ALA A 226 -24.87 3.78 13.04
C ALA A 226 -25.01 2.25 13.16
N GLU A 227 -25.97 1.76 13.96
CA GLU A 227 -26.29 0.34 14.08
C GLU A 227 -26.83 -0.24 12.76
N GLU A 228 -27.72 0.48 12.08
CA GLU A 228 -28.25 0.10 10.77
C GLU A 228 -27.14 0.06 9.71
N TYR A 229 -26.31 1.10 9.64
CA TYR A 229 -25.18 1.17 8.70
C TYR A 229 -24.19 0.01 8.93
N PHE A 230 -23.95 -0.38 10.19
CA PHE A 230 -23.16 -1.56 10.53
C PHE A 230 -23.81 -2.88 10.17
N ALA A 231 -25.14 -3.01 10.33
CA ALA A 231 -25.86 -4.19 9.91
C ALA A 231 -25.74 -4.42 8.39
N VAL A 232 -25.78 -3.35 7.59
CA VAL A 232 -25.70 -3.40 6.13
C VAL A 232 -24.26 -3.63 5.62
N HIS A 233 -23.29 -2.87 6.13
CA HIS A 233 -21.93 -2.83 5.54
C HIS A 233 -20.85 -3.54 6.37
N GLY A 234 -21.05 -3.67 7.69
CA GLY A 234 -20.04 -4.19 8.61
C GLY A 234 -20.11 -5.70 8.81
N ARG A 235 -21.30 -6.26 9.06
CA ARG A 235 -21.47 -7.67 9.50
C ARG A 235 -20.95 -8.70 8.49
N SER A 236 -21.22 -8.52 7.21
CA SER A 236 -20.80 -9.44 6.14
C SER A 236 -19.28 -9.44 5.96
N SER A 237 -18.63 -8.31 6.22
CA SER A 237 -17.18 -8.12 6.06
C SER A 237 -16.37 -8.75 7.21
N ILE A 238 -16.98 -8.98 8.37
CA ILE A 238 -16.30 -9.54 9.55
C ILE A 238 -16.25 -11.07 9.53
N ARG A 239 -17.34 -11.73 9.11
CA ARG A 239 -17.44 -13.21 9.16
C ARG A 239 -16.28 -13.95 8.47
N PRO A 240 -15.76 -13.51 7.31
CA PRO A 240 -14.61 -14.17 6.67
C PRO A 240 -13.33 -14.14 7.50
N LEU A 241 -13.18 -13.16 8.40
CA LEU A 241 -12.00 -13.04 9.28
C LEU A 241 -11.95 -14.18 10.32
N GLU A 242 -13.06 -14.87 10.55
CA GLU A 242 -13.17 -15.91 11.59
C GLU A 242 -12.57 -17.24 11.13
N GLY A 243 -12.96 -17.69 9.94
CA GLY A 243 -12.71 -19.04 9.45
C GLY A 243 -11.35 -19.22 8.79
N GLY A 244 -10.67 -18.13 8.42
CA GLY A 244 -9.57 -18.21 7.45
C GLY A 244 -10.11 -18.56 6.07
N GLY A 245 -9.24 -19.03 5.19
CA GLY A 245 -9.63 -19.36 3.82
C GLY A 245 -8.42 -19.67 2.96
N ASP A 246 -8.56 -19.46 1.65
CA ASP A 246 -7.47 -19.71 0.71
C ASP A 246 -6.23 -18.88 1.07
N ARG A 247 -5.06 -19.49 0.91
CA ARG A 247 -3.79 -18.80 1.10
C ARG A 247 -3.43 -18.10 -0.22
N ILE A 248 -3.47 -16.78 -0.21
CA ILE A 248 -3.20 -15.94 -1.40
C ILE A 248 -1.96 -15.09 -1.11
N PRO A 249 -0.77 -15.49 -1.59
CA PRO A 249 0.45 -14.72 -1.40
C PRO A 249 0.35 -13.31 -1.99
N SER A 250 0.75 -12.29 -1.23
CA SER A 250 0.71 -10.88 -1.63
C SER A 250 1.77 -10.06 -0.86
N ALA A 251 1.73 -8.74 -0.99
CA ALA A 251 2.53 -7.85 -0.12
C ALA A 251 2.21 -8.01 1.37
N ASP A 252 1.01 -8.49 1.73
CA ASP A 252 0.59 -8.72 3.12
C ASP A 252 1.36 -9.84 3.80
N CYS A 253 2.09 -10.66 3.02
CA CYS A 253 3.01 -11.65 3.55
C CYS A 253 4.11 -11.04 4.43
N LEU A 254 4.44 -9.76 4.26
CA LEU A 254 5.45 -9.05 5.06
C LEU A 254 5.07 -9.01 6.55
N ASP A 255 3.79 -8.74 6.84
CA ASP A 255 3.24 -8.68 8.20
C ASP A 255 2.59 -9.99 8.64
N CYS A 256 2.65 -11.02 7.79
CA CYS A 256 1.97 -12.28 8.03
C CYS A 256 2.66 -13.10 9.11
N LYS A 257 1.93 -13.38 10.19
CA LYS A 257 2.35 -14.31 11.25
C LYS A 257 2.52 -15.75 10.75
N GLN A 258 2.20 -16.09 9.49
CA GLN A 258 2.36 -17.44 8.97
C GLN A 258 3.52 -17.55 7.99
N LEU A 259 4.21 -16.46 7.63
CA LEU A 259 5.18 -16.47 6.51
C LEU A 259 6.19 -17.63 6.57
N THR A 260 6.77 -17.90 7.74
CA THR A 260 7.82 -18.91 7.91
C THR A 260 7.30 -20.36 7.95
N SER A 261 5.98 -20.58 8.08
CA SER A 261 5.34 -21.91 8.03
C SER A 261 4.35 -22.07 6.87
N CYS A 262 4.06 -21.00 6.14
CA CYS A 262 3.18 -20.99 4.97
C CYS A 262 3.85 -21.69 3.79
N ASP A 263 3.13 -22.61 3.17
CA ASP A 263 3.50 -23.35 1.96
C ASP A 263 3.08 -22.64 0.67
N ALA A 264 2.12 -21.71 0.74
CA ALA A 264 1.63 -20.98 -0.42
C ALA A 264 2.63 -19.92 -0.91
N VAL A 265 3.45 -19.37 -0.02
CA VAL A 265 4.50 -18.41 -0.42
C VAL A 265 5.70 -19.19 -0.96
N ASN A 266 6.03 -18.94 -2.23
CA ASN A 266 7.18 -19.57 -2.87
C ASN A 266 8.48 -19.20 -2.14
N ARG A 267 9.19 -20.22 -1.62
CA ARG A 267 10.54 -20.06 -1.06
C ARG A 267 11.55 -20.05 -2.19
N ALA A 268 12.29 -18.96 -2.29
CA ALA A 268 13.20 -18.70 -3.39
C ALA A 268 14.59 -18.31 -2.85
N PRO A 269 15.35 -19.26 -2.26
CA PRO A 269 16.69 -18.95 -1.75
C PRO A 269 17.58 -18.40 -2.86
N HIS A 270 18.31 -17.31 -2.57
CA HIS A 270 19.20 -16.64 -3.52
C HIS A 270 18.50 -16.03 -4.75
N LEU A 271 17.19 -15.76 -4.68
CA LEU A 271 16.47 -15.10 -5.76
C LEU A 271 17.10 -13.75 -6.12
N LEU A 272 17.52 -12.99 -5.11
CA LEU A 272 18.17 -11.68 -5.32
C LEU A 272 19.66 -11.80 -5.66
N GLY A 273 20.26 -12.99 -5.53
CA GLY A 273 21.69 -13.19 -5.76
C GLY A 273 22.61 -12.52 -4.73
N ILE A 274 22.07 -12.11 -3.58
CA ILE A 274 22.79 -11.42 -2.50
C ILE A 274 22.99 -12.33 -1.28
N ALA A 275 23.98 -11.99 -0.47
CA ALA A 275 24.22 -12.70 0.78
C ALA A 275 23.24 -12.26 1.87
N GLY A 276 22.82 -13.20 2.69
CA GLY A 276 22.11 -12.86 3.93
C GLY A 276 23.03 -12.17 4.94
N ARG A 277 22.46 -11.28 5.75
CA ARG A 277 23.16 -10.69 6.90
C ARG A 277 22.53 -11.18 8.20
N ALA A 278 23.35 -11.70 9.10
CA ALA A 278 22.90 -12.14 10.41
C ALA A 278 22.23 -10.97 11.15
N GLY A 279 21.01 -11.19 11.61
CA GLY A 279 20.26 -10.21 12.39
C GLY A 279 19.48 -9.17 11.61
N GLN A 280 19.47 -9.24 10.30
CA GLN A 280 18.68 -8.32 9.48
C GLN A 280 17.18 -8.61 9.58
N PRO A 281 16.35 -7.56 9.68
CA PRO A 281 14.90 -7.73 9.68
C PRO A 281 14.35 -8.17 8.34
N LEU A 282 13.17 -8.78 8.38
CA LEU A 282 12.39 -9.02 7.17
C LEU A 282 11.99 -7.68 6.54
N ARG A 283 12.34 -7.50 5.26
CA ARG A 283 11.98 -6.33 4.43
C ARG A 283 11.26 -6.80 3.18
N SER A 284 10.45 -5.94 2.56
CA SER A 284 9.93 -6.16 1.21
C SER A 284 10.81 -5.45 0.17
N TYR A 285 10.99 -6.07 -0.99
CA TYR A 285 11.75 -5.51 -2.11
C TYR A 285 11.00 -5.71 -3.42
N ALA A 286 10.74 -4.62 -4.13
CA ALA A 286 10.46 -4.63 -5.55
C ALA A 286 11.63 -4.01 -6.31
N ILE A 287 11.83 -4.40 -7.58
CA ILE A 287 12.93 -3.87 -8.40
C ILE A 287 12.91 -2.33 -8.54
N ARG A 288 11.71 -1.72 -8.45
CA ARG A 288 11.54 -0.26 -8.44
C ARG A 288 12.14 0.38 -7.18
N ASP A 289 12.18 -0.35 -6.06
CA ASP A 289 12.78 0.13 -4.82
C ASP A 289 14.29 0.21 -4.97
N GLY A 290 14.94 -0.81 -5.57
CA GLY A 290 16.37 -0.77 -5.90
C GLY A 290 16.72 0.38 -6.86
N ARG A 291 15.88 0.63 -7.87
CA ARG A 291 16.06 1.80 -8.77
C ARG A 291 15.93 3.14 -8.03
N ALA A 292 14.92 3.28 -7.18
CA ALA A 292 14.73 4.49 -6.38
C ALA A 292 15.89 4.69 -5.40
N HIS A 293 16.39 3.60 -4.78
CA HIS A 293 17.52 3.62 -3.87
C HIS A 293 18.81 4.06 -4.58
N ALA A 294 19.08 3.51 -5.77
CA ALA A 294 20.23 3.89 -6.58
C ALA A 294 20.24 5.39 -6.96
N ALA A 295 19.05 5.96 -7.21
CA ALA A 295 18.87 7.40 -7.40
C ALA A 295 19.12 8.17 -6.10
N CYS A 296 18.39 7.84 -5.03
CA CYS A 296 18.57 8.41 -3.70
C CYS A 296 17.96 7.50 -2.61
N PRO A 297 18.76 7.01 -1.64
CA PRO A 297 18.23 6.16 -0.56
C PRO A 297 17.13 6.80 0.28
N ALA A 298 17.27 8.08 0.63
CA ALA A 298 16.22 8.83 1.34
C ALA A 298 14.90 8.86 0.56
N GLN A 299 14.95 9.04 -0.76
CA GLN A 299 13.77 9.01 -1.62
C GLN A 299 13.06 7.65 -1.55
N GLN A 300 13.82 6.55 -1.61
CA GLN A 300 13.27 5.20 -1.49
C GLN A 300 12.61 4.99 -0.12
N HIS A 301 13.28 5.39 0.97
CA HIS A 301 12.74 5.26 2.32
C HIS A 301 11.41 6.00 2.48
N LEU A 302 11.35 7.29 2.16
CA LEU A 302 10.15 8.12 2.31
C LEU A 302 8.98 7.63 1.44
N ARG A 303 9.27 7.09 0.25
CA ARG A 303 8.24 6.43 -0.60
C ARG A 303 7.73 5.13 0.03
N SER A 304 8.60 4.34 0.67
CA SER A 304 8.25 3.05 1.25
C SER A 304 7.29 3.16 2.45
N ILE A 305 7.45 4.21 3.27
CA ILE A 305 6.51 4.55 4.37
C ILE A 305 5.29 5.35 3.89
N ARG A 306 5.13 5.50 2.56
CA ARG A 306 3.97 6.09 1.87
C ARG A 306 3.69 7.56 2.24
N LEU A 307 4.73 8.35 2.51
CA LEU A 307 4.53 9.80 2.68
C LEU A 307 3.92 10.41 1.41
N PRO A 308 3.16 11.52 1.54
CA PRO A 308 2.59 12.21 0.40
C PRO A 308 3.65 12.62 -0.62
N LYS A 309 3.26 12.63 -1.90
CA LYS A 309 4.14 12.90 -3.04
C LYS A 309 3.59 14.08 -3.83
N LEU A 310 4.46 14.94 -4.32
CA LEU A 310 4.13 16.04 -5.23
C LEU A 310 4.71 15.75 -6.61
N ASN A 311 3.96 16.04 -7.67
CA ASN A 311 4.44 15.96 -9.06
C ASN A 311 5.11 14.60 -9.38
N GLU A 312 4.56 13.49 -8.88
CA GLU A 312 5.16 12.16 -9.09
C GLU A 312 5.19 11.76 -10.56
N TYR A 313 4.20 12.21 -11.32
CA TYR A 313 4.03 11.88 -12.73
C TYR A 313 3.85 13.16 -13.53
N GLY A 314 4.61 13.27 -14.63
CA GLY A 314 4.31 14.23 -15.69
C GLY A 314 3.15 13.74 -16.56
N PRO A 315 2.61 14.61 -17.44
CA PRO A 315 1.42 14.30 -18.23
C PRO A 315 1.55 13.04 -19.10
N GLU A 316 2.75 12.75 -19.63
CA GLU A 316 3.01 11.57 -20.45
C GLU A 316 2.99 10.28 -19.62
N ALA A 317 3.41 10.36 -18.36
CA ALA A 317 3.37 9.23 -17.42
C ALA A 317 1.93 8.97 -16.97
N GLU A 318 1.13 10.00 -16.74
CA GLU A 318 -0.31 9.86 -16.46
C GLU A 318 -1.06 9.19 -17.62
N ARG A 319 -0.77 9.61 -18.86
CA ARG A 319 -1.29 8.92 -20.05
C ARG A 319 -0.87 7.45 -20.07
N GLY A 320 0.41 7.17 -19.79
CA GLY A 320 0.92 5.81 -19.72
C GLY A 320 0.14 4.96 -18.71
N LEU A 321 -0.08 5.47 -17.50
CA LEU A 321 -0.84 4.77 -16.46
C LEU A 321 -2.30 4.53 -16.87
N ALA A 322 -2.96 5.52 -17.47
CA ALA A 322 -4.33 5.36 -17.95
C ALA A 322 -4.44 4.28 -19.06
N VAL A 323 -3.45 4.21 -19.96
CA VAL A 323 -3.36 3.13 -20.96
C VAL A 323 -3.18 1.76 -20.29
N HIS A 324 -2.31 1.63 -19.30
CA HIS A 324 -2.15 0.38 -18.53
C HIS A 324 -3.46 -0.04 -17.85
N ASP A 325 -4.15 0.88 -17.18
CA ASP A 325 -5.42 0.58 -16.49
C ASP A 325 -6.51 0.09 -17.46
N MET A 326 -6.60 0.66 -18.66
CA MET A 326 -7.52 0.15 -19.69
C MET A 326 -7.13 -1.25 -20.17
N LEU A 327 -5.85 -1.50 -20.44
CA LEU A 327 -5.37 -2.82 -20.86
C LEU A 327 -5.59 -3.87 -19.77
N LYS A 328 -5.32 -3.54 -18.51
CA LYS A 328 -5.61 -4.39 -17.35
C LYS A 328 -7.09 -4.76 -17.31
N ASN A 329 -7.98 -3.77 -17.32
CA ASN A 329 -9.42 -4.01 -17.29
C ASN A 329 -9.88 -4.88 -18.47
N ALA A 330 -9.34 -4.63 -19.66
CA ALA A 330 -9.62 -5.43 -20.85
C ALA A 330 -9.13 -6.88 -20.70
N HIS A 331 -7.95 -7.07 -20.13
CA HIS A 331 -7.34 -8.39 -19.98
C HIS A 331 -7.84 -9.20 -18.77
N SER A 332 -8.47 -8.56 -17.78
CA SER A 332 -9.08 -9.19 -16.60
C SER A 332 -10.48 -9.78 -16.84
N ARG A 333 -11.07 -9.58 -18.03
CA ARG A 333 -12.44 -10.04 -18.33
C ARG A 333 -12.58 -11.56 -18.31
N THR A 334 -13.77 -12.01 -17.91
CA THR A 334 -14.22 -13.39 -18.01
C THR A 334 -15.53 -13.43 -18.82
N PRO A 335 -15.61 -14.17 -19.94
CA PRO A 335 -14.54 -14.96 -20.57
C PRO A 335 -13.43 -14.08 -21.16
N ARG A 336 -12.22 -14.64 -21.26
CA ARG A 336 -11.07 -13.96 -21.88
C ARG A 336 -11.31 -13.82 -23.39
N ARG A 337 -10.99 -12.65 -23.95
CA ARG A 337 -11.07 -12.38 -25.40
C ARG A 337 -10.05 -11.33 -25.82
N CYS A 338 -9.68 -11.33 -27.10
CA CYS A 338 -8.83 -10.29 -27.68
C CYS A 338 -9.41 -8.88 -27.53
N CYS A 339 -8.51 -7.89 -27.53
CA CYS A 339 -8.89 -6.49 -27.51
C CYS A 339 -9.53 -6.08 -28.84
N THR A 340 -10.74 -5.50 -28.79
CA THR A 340 -11.52 -5.10 -29.96
C THR A 340 -11.71 -3.58 -30.02
N ALA A 341 -12.45 -3.07 -31.01
CA ALA A 341 -12.76 -1.65 -31.10
C ALA A 341 -13.64 -1.16 -29.94
N GLU A 342 -14.45 -2.04 -29.34
CA GLU A 342 -15.30 -1.76 -28.18
C GLU A 342 -14.50 -1.49 -26.91
N ASP A 343 -13.23 -1.91 -26.88
CA ASP A 343 -12.34 -1.73 -25.74
C ASP A 343 -11.57 -0.40 -25.81
N LEU A 344 -11.76 0.36 -26.89
CA LEU A 344 -11.17 1.69 -27.04
C LEU A 344 -12.05 2.75 -26.35
N PRO A 345 -11.46 3.87 -25.92
CA PRO A 345 -12.25 5.00 -25.44
C PRO A 345 -13.30 5.44 -26.46
N ALA A 346 -14.53 5.67 -25.99
CA ALA A 346 -15.64 6.12 -26.84
C ALA A 346 -15.34 7.50 -27.47
N ASP A 347 -14.72 8.39 -26.69
CA ASP A 347 -14.17 9.67 -27.16
C ASP A 347 -12.62 9.64 -27.07
N PRO A 348 -11.91 9.46 -28.20
CA PRO A 348 -10.46 9.48 -28.23
C PRO A 348 -9.82 10.81 -27.79
N GLY A 349 -10.55 11.92 -27.83
CA GLY A 349 -10.06 13.23 -27.41
C GLY A 349 -10.27 13.54 -25.93
N ASN A 350 -11.08 12.74 -25.23
CA ASN A 350 -11.45 12.98 -23.85
C ASN A 350 -11.91 11.68 -23.15
N TRP A 351 -11.07 11.08 -22.32
CA TRP A 351 -11.39 9.82 -21.65
C TRP A 351 -10.66 9.64 -20.34
N ALA A 352 -11.21 8.78 -19.48
CA ALA A 352 -10.65 8.49 -18.17
C ALA A 352 -10.42 7.00 -17.94
N ALA A 353 -9.35 6.68 -17.23
CA ALA A 353 -9.07 5.34 -16.74
C ALA A 353 -8.25 5.39 -15.45
N GLY A 354 -8.57 4.50 -14.50
CA GLY A 354 -7.89 4.44 -13.21
C GLY A 354 -7.92 5.74 -12.41
N GLY A 355 -9.01 6.50 -12.50
CA GLY A 355 -9.17 7.79 -11.83
C GLY A 355 -8.41 8.95 -12.47
N ARG A 356 -7.80 8.77 -13.64
CA ARG A 356 -7.09 9.83 -14.38
C ARG A 356 -7.91 10.27 -15.57
N GLN A 357 -8.12 11.57 -15.70
CA GLN A 357 -8.77 12.18 -16.85
C GLN A 357 -7.71 12.62 -17.85
N LEU A 358 -7.84 12.19 -19.12
CA LEU A 358 -7.00 12.65 -20.22
C LEU A 358 -7.82 13.50 -21.18
N THR A 359 -7.21 14.55 -21.71
CA THR A 359 -7.81 15.44 -22.70
C THR A 359 -6.82 15.76 -23.83
N GLY A 360 -7.33 16.25 -24.96
CA GLY A 360 -6.52 16.80 -26.07
C GLY A 360 -5.52 15.79 -26.66
N ASP A 361 -4.29 16.25 -26.91
CA ASP A 361 -3.26 15.45 -27.56
C ASP A 361 -2.82 14.23 -26.72
N LEU A 362 -2.86 14.34 -25.39
CA LEU A 362 -2.55 13.22 -24.50
C LEU A 362 -3.61 12.11 -24.60
N ALA A 363 -4.89 12.49 -24.61
CA ALA A 363 -5.99 11.56 -24.81
C ALA A 363 -5.90 10.89 -26.18
N GLN A 364 -5.67 11.67 -27.24
CA GLN A 364 -5.55 11.15 -28.60
C GLN A 364 -4.36 10.19 -28.73
N GLY A 365 -3.20 10.56 -28.19
CA GLY A 365 -2.01 9.71 -28.17
C GLY A 365 -2.25 8.39 -27.45
N GLY A 366 -2.92 8.42 -26.29
CA GLY A 366 -3.24 7.21 -25.52
C GLY A 366 -4.28 6.32 -26.22
N ALA A 367 -5.31 6.91 -26.84
CA ALA A 367 -6.28 6.16 -27.65
C ALA A 367 -5.63 5.52 -28.89
N GLN A 368 -4.67 6.21 -29.51
CA GLN A 368 -3.87 5.65 -30.61
C GLN A 368 -3.00 4.48 -30.14
N MET A 369 -2.32 4.61 -29.00
CA MET A 369 -1.59 3.52 -28.35
C MET A 369 -2.49 2.28 -28.17
N LEU A 370 -3.66 2.43 -27.54
CA LEU A 370 -4.62 1.33 -27.34
C LEU A 370 -5.06 0.68 -28.66
N ARG A 371 -5.27 1.50 -29.71
CA ARG A 371 -5.58 1.00 -31.05
C ARG A 371 -4.44 0.16 -31.64
N ARG A 372 -3.18 0.53 -31.40
CA ARG A 372 -2.00 -0.23 -31.86
C ARG A 372 -1.85 -1.55 -31.10
N HIS A 373 -2.11 -1.57 -29.79
CA HIS A 373 -2.05 -2.79 -28.98
C HIS A 373 -2.92 -3.91 -29.55
N ARG A 374 -4.11 -3.60 -30.07
CA ARG A 374 -5.04 -4.58 -30.65
C ARG A 374 -4.41 -5.46 -31.74
N GLN A 375 -3.41 -4.96 -32.46
CA GLN A 375 -2.74 -5.69 -33.54
C GLN A 375 -1.79 -6.78 -33.02
N ILE A 376 -1.39 -6.69 -31.77
CA ILE A 376 -0.44 -7.60 -31.13
C ILE A 376 -0.94 -8.09 -29.76
N CYS A 377 -2.26 -8.00 -29.53
CA CYS A 377 -2.88 -8.39 -28.29
C CYS A 377 -2.59 -9.89 -28.05
N PRO A 378 -2.10 -10.27 -26.85
CA PRO A 378 -1.72 -11.67 -26.59
C PRO A 378 -2.91 -12.62 -26.76
N TYR A 379 -4.13 -12.15 -26.51
CA TYR A 379 -5.35 -12.92 -26.69
C TYR A 379 -5.84 -13.05 -28.15
N LEU A 380 -5.09 -12.56 -29.15
CA LEU A 380 -5.38 -12.91 -30.55
C LEU A 380 -5.28 -14.44 -30.78
N HIS A 381 -4.41 -15.11 -30.03
CA HIS A 381 -4.25 -16.57 -30.01
C HIS A 381 -4.81 -17.16 -28.71
N HIS A 382 -5.97 -16.67 -28.25
CA HIS A 382 -6.60 -17.10 -27.00
C HIS A 382 -6.83 -18.60 -26.89
N ASP A 383 -6.98 -19.30 -28.02
CA ASP A 383 -7.11 -20.75 -28.12
C ASP A 383 -5.85 -21.51 -27.66
N GLN A 384 -4.69 -20.86 -27.70
CA GLN A 384 -3.41 -21.41 -27.23
C GLN A 384 -3.12 -21.09 -25.76
N ILE A 385 -3.90 -20.18 -25.15
CA ILE A 385 -3.68 -19.69 -23.80
C ILE A 385 -4.53 -20.51 -22.81
N THR A 386 -3.85 -21.29 -21.96
CA THR A 386 -4.50 -22.17 -20.98
C THR A 386 -4.82 -21.45 -19.67
N GLY A 387 -4.14 -20.35 -19.38
CA GLY A 387 -4.37 -19.53 -18.19
C GLY A 387 -3.75 -18.15 -18.35
N ALA A 388 -4.39 -17.12 -17.80
CA ALA A 388 -3.86 -15.76 -17.82
C ALA A 388 -4.40 -14.94 -16.66
N THR A 389 -3.57 -14.04 -16.15
CA THR A 389 -3.90 -13.08 -15.10
C THR A 389 -3.24 -11.75 -15.42
N ALA A 390 -4.05 -10.69 -15.49
CA ALA A 390 -3.55 -9.32 -15.66
C ALA A 390 -3.13 -8.76 -14.30
N GLU A 391 -1.97 -8.12 -14.25
CA GLU A 391 -1.36 -7.56 -13.04
C GLU A 391 -1.39 -8.47 -11.80
N PRO A 392 -0.95 -9.75 -11.88
CA PRO A 392 -0.90 -10.61 -10.71
C PRO A 392 0.13 -10.07 -9.71
N GLN A 393 -0.25 -10.02 -8.44
CA GLN A 393 0.70 -9.74 -7.36
C GLN A 393 1.46 -11.02 -7.01
N LEU A 394 2.71 -11.09 -7.45
CA LEU A 394 3.61 -12.21 -7.14
C LEU A 394 4.46 -11.86 -5.92
N SER A 395 4.59 -12.81 -5.00
CA SER A 395 5.44 -12.69 -3.83
C SER A 395 6.29 -13.94 -3.64
N PHE A 396 7.59 -13.72 -3.37
CA PHE A 396 8.58 -14.78 -3.19
C PHE A 396 9.39 -14.47 -1.94
N TYR A 397 9.62 -15.47 -1.10
CA TYR A 397 10.43 -15.30 0.10
C TYR A 397 11.86 -15.76 -0.19
N ASP A 398 12.78 -14.81 -0.36
CA ASP A 398 14.21 -15.11 -0.37
C ASP A 398 14.69 -15.36 1.05
N THR A 399 14.71 -16.65 1.40
CA THR A 399 15.05 -17.11 2.74
C THR A 399 16.50 -16.84 3.13
N VAL A 400 17.39 -16.62 2.16
CA VAL A 400 18.80 -16.32 2.43
C VAL A 400 18.95 -14.83 2.73
N ALA A 401 18.38 -13.97 1.88
CA ALA A 401 18.41 -12.52 2.10
C ALA A 401 17.50 -12.05 3.24
N ASN A 402 16.55 -12.89 3.69
CA ASN A 402 15.45 -12.54 4.58
C ASN A 402 14.59 -11.40 3.99
N VAL A 403 14.20 -11.54 2.72
CA VAL A 403 13.46 -10.51 1.96
C VAL A 403 12.24 -11.11 1.28
N LEU A 404 11.10 -10.43 1.40
CA LEU A 404 9.92 -10.69 0.59
C LEU A 404 10.04 -9.94 -0.74
N VAL A 405 10.34 -10.65 -1.82
CA VAL A 405 10.46 -10.09 -3.16
C VAL A 405 9.07 -9.98 -3.79
N LEU A 406 8.71 -8.79 -4.25
CA LEU A 406 7.42 -8.48 -4.86
C LEU A 406 7.60 -8.17 -6.34
N ALA A 407 6.73 -8.72 -7.18
CA ALA A 407 6.71 -8.42 -8.60
C ALA A 407 5.28 -8.43 -9.15
N THR A 408 5.03 -7.61 -10.17
CA THR A 408 3.71 -7.47 -10.78
C THR A 408 3.91 -7.27 -12.28
N PRO A 409 3.94 -8.35 -13.09
CA PRO A 409 3.91 -8.22 -14.54
C PRO A 409 2.61 -7.54 -14.97
N ASP A 410 2.61 -6.82 -16.10
CA ASP A 410 1.36 -6.29 -16.66
C ASP A 410 0.41 -7.44 -17.06
N LEU A 411 0.97 -8.52 -17.59
CA LEU A 411 0.23 -9.77 -17.87
C LEU A 411 1.14 -10.98 -17.66
N LEU A 412 0.63 -11.98 -16.95
CA LEU A 412 1.24 -13.31 -16.87
C LEU A 412 0.28 -14.32 -17.50
N TYR A 413 0.75 -15.12 -18.44
CA TYR A 413 -0.07 -16.15 -19.05
C TYR A 413 0.71 -17.42 -19.40
N ALA A 414 -0.03 -18.48 -19.65
CA ALA A 414 0.47 -19.80 -19.96
C ALA A 414 0.04 -20.21 -21.37
N GLU A 415 1.01 -20.64 -22.18
CA GLU A 415 0.82 -21.27 -23.50
C GLU A 415 1.40 -22.69 -23.41
N GLY A 416 0.52 -23.69 -23.23
CA GLY A 416 0.97 -25.06 -22.92
C GLY A 416 1.90 -25.09 -21.68
N PRO A 417 3.13 -25.63 -21.80
CA PRO A 417 4.09 -25.67 -20.69
C PRO A 417 4.85 -24.34 -20.48
N ALA A 418 4.73 -23.37 -21.40
CA ALA A 418 5.41 -22.09 -21.28
C ALA A 418 4.74 -21.18 -20.23
N ARG A 419 5.56 -20.34 -19.60
CA ARG A 419 5.13 -19.18 -18.82
C ARG A 419 5.65 -17.94 -19.51
N VAL A 420 4.73 -17.02 -19.79
CA VAL A 420 5.02 -15.81 -20.55
C VAL A 420 4.76 -14.61 -19.64
N TRP A 421 5.82 -13.87 -19.37
CA TRP A 421 5.78 -12.63 -18.61
C TRP A 421 5.76 -11.47 -19.59
N ARG A 422 4.68 -10.69 -19.60
CA ARG A 422 4.55 -9.55 -20.50
C ARG A 422 4.54 -8.24 -19.74
N GLU A 423 5.33 -7.30 -20.26
CA GLU A 423 5.46 -5.93 -19.78
C GLU A 423 5.13 -4.99 -20.93
N VAL A 424 4.34 -3.96 -20.66
CA VAL A 424 4.00 -2.89 -21.58
C VAL A 424 4.76 -1.64 -21.15
N LYS A 425 5.30 -0.90 -22.12
CA LYS A 425 5.91 0.42 -21.88
C LYS A 425 5.44 1.39 -22.93
N THR A 426 4.85 2.49 -22.48
CA THR A 426 4.37 3.56 -23.35
C THR A 426 5.48 4.59 -23.58
N LYS A 427 5.62 5.05 -24.83
CA LYS A 427 6.60 6.07 -25.24
C LYS A 427 6.02 6.97 -26.32
N GLU A 428 6.51 8.20 -26.42
CA GLU A 428 6.18 9.09 -27.55
C GLU A 428 6.73 8.58 -28.88
N ARG A 429 7.99 8.13 -28.87
CA ARG A 429 8.69 7.67 -30.06
C ARG A 429 9.35 6.34 -29.77
N HIS A 430 9.40 5.50 -30.79
CA HIS A 430 10.19 4.30 -30.74
C HIS A 430 11.67 4.70 -30.70
N ARG A 431 12.39 4.23 -29.68
CA ARG A 431 13.85 4.32 -29.61
C ARG A 431 14.37 2.94 -29.93
N TRP A 432 15.19 2.82 -30.97
CA TRP A 432 15.92 1.59 -31.24
C TRP A 432 16.82 1.33 -30.05
N MET A 433 16.49 0.32 -29.25
CA MET A 433 17.30 -0.09 -28.11
C MET A 433 18.38 -1.02 -28.63
N GLY A 434 19.38 -0.42 -29.30
CA GLY A 434 20.64 -1.07 -29.57
C GLY A 434 21.30 -1.38 -28.23
N ASP A 435 21.33 -2.68 -27.91
CA ASP A 435 22.06 -3.36 -26.86
C ASP A 435 21.67 -3.00 -25.40
N ASP A 436 20.88 -3.92 -24.81
CA ASP A 436 20.66 -4.14 -23.38
C ASP A 436 19.34 -3.67 -22.73
N MET A 437 18.22 -4.24 -23.18
CA MET A 437 16.90 -4.06 -22.56
C MET A 437 16.87 -4.31 -21.05
N LEU A 438 17.66 -5.27 -20.55
CA LEU A 438 17.67 -5.64 -19.14
C LEU A 438 18.23 -4.50 -18.27
N GLN A 439 19.22 -3.76 -18.76
CA GLN A 439 19.74 -2.58 -18.06
C GLN A 439 18.74 -1.42 -18.06
N PHE A 440 18.09 -1.14 -19.20
CA PHE A 440 17.11 -0.07 -19.29
C PHE A 440 15.84 -0.36 -18.50
N TYR A 441 15.45 -1.64 -18.43
CA TYR A 441 14.26 -2.11 -17.74
C TYR A 441 14.60 -3.24 -16.77
N PRO A 442 15.17 -2.93 -15.59
CA PRO A 442 15.55 -3.94 -14.61
C PRO A 442 14.41 -4.85 -14.14
N GLN A 443 13.15 -4.44 -14.30
CA GLN A 443 12.00 -5.30 -14.04
C GLN A 443 11.95 -6.55 -14.93
N LEU A 444 12.46 -6.45 -16.17
CA LEU A 444 12.63 -7.61 -17.05
C LEU A 444 13.68 -8.56 -16.48
N ALA A 445 14.77 -8.03 -15.92
CA ALA A 445 15.80 -8.85 -15.27
C ALA A 445 15.23 -9.64 -14.09
N LEU A 446 14.42 -9.02 -13.24
CA LEU A 446 13.73 -9.74 -12.17
C LEU A 446 12.77 -10.81 -12.72
N GLY A 447 12.01 -10.50 -13.78
CA GLY A 447 11.15 -11.47 -14.47
C GLY A 447 11.92 -12.69 -15.00
N VAL A 448 13.06 -12.46 -15.68
CA VAL A 448 13.95 -13.52 -16.17
C VAL A 448 14.40 -14.41 -15.02
N VAL A 449 14.88 -13.82 -13.92
CA VAL A 449 15.37 -14.59 -12.76
C VAL A 449 14.26 -15.43 -12.13
N ILE A 450 13.04 -14.88 -11.99
CA ILE A 450 11.88 -15.61 -11.47
C ILE A 450 11.52 -16.80 -12.36
N LEU A 451 11.43 -16.58 -13.68
CA LEU A 451 11.08 -17.63 -14.64
C LEU A 451 12.17 -18.70 -14.76
N ALA A 452 13.44 -18.31 -14.73
CA ALA A 452 14.59 -19.23 -14.78
C ALA A 452 14.70 -20.09 -13.51
N SER A 453 14.27 -19.57 -12.36
CA SER A 453 14.18 -20.33 -11.11
C SER A 453 12.96 -21.26 -11.05
N ASN A 454 12.16 -21.35 -12.12
CA ASN A 454 10.95 -22.19 -12.24
C ASN A 454 9.91 -21.98 -11.11
N LEU A 455 9.86 -20.79 -10.52
CA LEU A 455 8.99 -20.50 -9.37
C LEU A 455 7.49 -20.44 -9.74
N LEU A 456 7.18 -20.41 -11.03
CA LEU A 456 5.81 -20.37 -11.58
C LEU A 456 5.41 -21.71 -12.26
N GLY A 457 6.26 -22.73 -12.14
CA GLY A 457 6.13 -24.02 -12.82
C GLY A 457 6.24 -23.92 -14.35
N GLY A 458 6.08 -25.05 -15.04
CA GLY A 458 6.21 -25.14 -16.51
C GLY A 458 7.57 -25.70 -16.98
N ASP A 459 7.85 -25.57 -18.27
CA ASP A 459 9.14 -25.90 -18.87
C ASP A 459 9.96 -24.62 -19.07
N THR A 460 10.97 -24.43 -18.23
CA THR A 460 11.87 -23.27 -18.24
C THR A 460 12.49 -22.95 -19.60
N ARG A 461 12.70 -23.95 -20.47
CA ARG A 461 13.27 -23.75 -21.81
C ARG A 461 12.30 -23.13 -22.80
N GLN A 462 11.03 -23.04 -22.44
CA GLN A 462 9.96 -22.43 -23.24
C GLN A 462 9.45 -21.14 -22.59
N HIS A 463 9.97 -20.77 -21.41
CA HIS A 463 9.64 -19.52 -20.76
C HIS A 463 10.23 -18.35 -21.54
N ARG A 464 9.50 -17.24 -21.58
CA ARG A 464 9.97 -16.02 -22.25
C ARG A 464 9.44 -14.76 -21.58
N ILE A 465 10.18 -13.67 -21.75
CA ILE A 465 9.69 -12.32 -21.45
C ILE A 465 9.28 -11.65 -22.76
N GLU A 466 8.13 -10.98 -22.74
CA GLU A 466 7.67 -10.11 -23.82
C GLU A 466 7.68 -8.66 -23.35
N LEU A 467 8.47 -7.80 -23.99
CA LEU A 467 8.36 -6.36 -23.82
C LEU A 467 7.58 -5.77 -24.99
N GLU A 468 6.36 -5.32 -24.71
CA GLU A 468 5.59 -4.51 -25.62
C GLU A 468 5.98 -3.02 -25.45
N THR A 469 6.54 -2.42 -26.51
CA THR A 469 6.74 -0.97 -26.58
C THR A 469 5.62 -0.35 -27.41
N LEU A 470 4.80 0.47 -26.76
CA LEU A 470 3.62 1.09 -27.35
C LEU A 470 3.84 2.59 -27.57
N THR A 471 3.67 3.03 -28.82
CA THR A 471 3.69 4.45 -29.20
C THR A 471 2.40 4.80 -29.93
N PRO A 472 2.06 6.08 -30.11
CA PRO A 472 0.88 6.45 -30.90
C PRO A 472 0.95 5.88 -32.34
N THR A 473 2.16 5.73 -32.88
CA THR A 473 2.38 5.32 -34.27
C THR A 473 2.66 3.83 -34.46
N SER A 474 3.14 3.12 -33.44
CA SER A 474 3.59 1.72 -33.56
C SER A 474 3.36 0.91 -32.29
N SER A 475 3.28 -0.41 -32.44
CA SER A 475 3.46 -1.36 -31.35
C SER A 475 4.48 -2.41 -31.76
N ASN A 476 5.42 -2.75 -30.88
CA ASN A 476 6.46 -3.74 -31.13
C ASN A 476 6.61 -4.67 -29.93
N ILE A 477 6.89 -5.94 -30.18
CA ILE A 477 7.25 -6.93 -29.15
C ILE A 477 8.72 -7.27 -29.30
N GLU A 478 9.46 -7.11 -28.21
CA GLU A 478 10.82 -7.63 -28.06
C GLU A 478 10.79 -8.83 -27.11
N LEU A 479 11.44 -9.92 -27.49
CA LEU A 479 11.44 -11.18 -26.75
C LEU A 479 12.79 -11.40 -26.05
N LEU A 480 12.74 -11.87 -24.80
CA LEU A 480 13.90 -12.42 -24.12
C LEU A 480 13.68 -13.92 -23.87
N ASP A 481 14.58 -14.73 -24.39
CA ASP A 481 14.59 -16.17 -24.16
C ASP A 481 15.16 -16.46 -22.76
N VAL A 482 14.36 -17.09 -21.90
CA VAL A 482 14.78 -17.48 -20.54
C VAL A 482 15.61 -18.76 -20.57
N GLY A 483 15.57 -19.52 -21.67
CA GLY A 483 16.43 -20.67 -21.92
C GLY A 483 17.88 -20.32 -22.22
N ASP A 484 18.18 -19.07 -22.59
CA ASP A 484 19.53 -18.59 -22.85
C ASP A 484 20.31 -18.32 -21.54
N PRO A 485 21.38 -19.08 -21.24
CA PRO A 485 22.18 -18.89 -20.03
C PRO A 485 22.82 -17.50 -19.91
N GLU A 486 23.15 -16.83 -21.03
CA GLU A 486 23.77 -15.50 -21.00
C GLU A 486 22.75 -14.44 -20.55
N VAL A 487 21.51 -14.52 -21.04
CA VAL A 487 20.39 -13.68 -20.62
C VAL A 487 20.13 -13.85 -19.12
N VAL A 488 20.11 -15.09 -18.63
CA VAL A 488 19.90 -15.39 -17.21
C VAL A 488 21.06 -14.88 -16.34
N ALA A 489 22.31 -15.11 -16.75
CA ALA A 489 23.49 -14.64 -16.01
C ALA A 489 23.50 -13.11 -15.89
N LYS A 490 23.23 -12.42 -16.99
CA LYS A 490 23.13 -10.97 -17.04
C LYS A 490 22.00 -10.42 -16.16
N ALA A 491 20.82 -11.04 -16.21
CA ALA A 491 19.69 -10.67 -15.37
C ALA A 491 20.03 -10.79 -13.87
N ARG A 492 20.72 -11.87 -13.46
CA ARG A 492 21.16 -12.06 -12.07
C ARG A 492 22.12 -10.96 -11.62
N VAL A 493 23.07 -10.56 -12.47
CA VAL A 493 24.01 -9.45 -12.17
C VAL A 493 23.26 -8.14 -11.92
N ILE A 494 22.29 -7.81 -12.79
CA ILE A 494 21.51 -6.57 -12.67
C ILE A 494 20.65 -6.56 -11.40
N VAL A 495 19.98 -7.68 -11.10
CA VAL A 495 19.16 -7.80 -9.88
C VAL A 495 20.03 -7.65 -8.63
N ALA A 496 21.17 -8.34 -8.55
CA ALA A 496 22.08 -8.25 -7.42
C ALA A 496 22.68 -6.85 -7.26
N ALA A 497 23.06 -6.18 -8.36
CA ALA A 497 23.63 -4.84 -8.34
C ALA A 497 22.65 -3.77 -7.78
N LEU A 498 21.35 -3.95 -7.99
CA LEU A 498 20.31 -3.08 -7.41
C LEU A 498 19.93 -3.48 -5.98
N ALA A 499 19.93 -4.78 -5.68
CA ALA A 499 19.49 -5.29 -4.39
C ALA A 499 20.55 -5.14 -3.29
N GLU A 500 21.83 -5.40 -3.57
CA GLU A 500 22.90 -5.42 -2.55
C GLU A 500 23.06 -4.06 -1.85
N PRO A 501 23.17 -2.90 -2.54
CA PRO A 501 23.32 -1.62 -1.84
C PRO A 501 22.09 -1.29 -0.97
N TRP A 502 20.88 -1.53 -1.49
CA TRP A 502 19.63 -1.32 -0.76
C TRP A 502 19.52 -2.20 0.49
N HIS A 503 19.96 -3.45 0.37
CA HIS A 503 19.89 -4.45 1.43
C HIS A 503 20.84 -4.11 2.58
N ARG A 504 22.04 -3.63 2.26
CA ARG A 504 23.05 -3.20 3.24
C ARG A 504 22.75 -1.86 3.89
N ASP A 505 21.94 -1.03 3.24
CA ASP A 505 21.65 0.32 3.71
C ASP A 505 20.70 0.30 4.90
N ASP A 506 21.25 0.72 6.04
CA ASP A 506 20.56 0.93 7.31
C ASP A 506 20.54 2.43 7.67
N LEU A 507 20.75 3.36 6.73
CA LEU A 507 20.83 4.82 6.97
C LEU A 507 19.86 5.62 6.09
N ALA A 508 19.58 5.14 4.89
CA ALA A 508 18.78 5.84 3.88
C ALA A 508 19.25 7.30 3.67
N VAL A 509 20.57 7.50 3.59
CA VAL A 509 21.16 8.83 3.44
C VAL A 509 20.65 9.54 2.18
N THR A 510 20.56 10.86 2.25
CA THR A 510 20.29 11.69 1.09
C THR A 510 21.46 11.62 0.10
N LYS A 511 21.13 11.74 -1.18
CA LYS A 511 22.10 11.83 -2.27
C LYS A 511 21.72 12.99 -3.18
N PRO A 512 22.07 14.24 -2.80
CA PRO A 512 21.74 15.42 -3.59
C PRO A 512 22.29 15.32 -5.02
N GLY A 513 21.50 15.74 -5.99
CA GLY A 513 21.85 15.69 -7.41
C GLY A 513 20.80 16.36 -8.30
N PRO A 514 20.97 16.32 -9.63
CA PRO A 514 20.07 16.98 -10.58
C PRO A 514 18.59 16.57 -10.43
N ASP A 515 18.35 15.32 -10.01
CA ASP A 515 16.99 14.78 -9.85
C ASP A 515 16.25 15.32 -8.61
N CYS A 516 16.91 16.06 -7.72
CA CYS A 516 16.29 16.62 -6.51
C CYS A 516 15.10 17.54 -6.84
N GLN A 517 15.18 18.30 -7.93
CA GLN A 517 14.09 19.18 -8.36
C GLN A 517 12.84 18.40 -8.78
N MET A 518 13.00 17.19 -9.32
CA MET A 518 11.88 16.33 -9.74
C MET A 518 11.54 15.27 -8.68
N CYS A 519 12.20 15.29 -7.51
CA CYS A 519 11.96 14.29 -6.48
C CYS A 519 10.56 14.48 -5.87
N PRO A 520 9.68 13.46 -5.94
CA PRO A 520 8.30 13.61 -5.51
C PRO A 520 8.12 13.77 -4.01
N VAL A 521 9.13 13.40 -3.22
CA VAL A 521 9.14 13.53 -1.75
C VAL A 521 10.05 14.68 -1.29
N ARG A 522 10.45 15.57 -2.21
CA ARG A 522 11.40 16.67 -1.93
C ARG A 522 10.95 17.58 -0.79
N MET A 523 9.64 17.79 -0.62
CA MET A 523 9.10 18.63 0.45
C MET A 523 9.39 18.10 1.85
N TRP A 524 9.71 16.81 1.99
CA TRP A 524 10.08 16.17 3.25
C TRP A 524 11.61 16.05 3.39
N CYS A 525 12.37 16.32 2.34
CA CYS A 525 13.81 16.09 2.34
C CYS A 525 14.54 17.22 3.09
N PRO A 526 15.36 16.89 4.12
CA PRO A 526 16.10 17.92 4.87
C PRO A 526 17.15 18.64 4.01
N ASP A 527 17.69 17.96 3.00
CA ASP A 527 18.75 18.50 2.12
C ASP A 527 18.20 19.04 0.80
N PHE A 528 16.88 19.17 0.66
CA PHE A 528 16.33 19.88 -0.48
C PHE A 528 16.55 21.38 -0.24
N PRO A 529 17.34 22.08 -1.08
CA PRO A 529 17.79 23.44 -0.78
C PRO A 529 16.67 24.49 -0.80
N GLY A 530 15.43 24.11 -1.11
CA GLY A 530 14.38 25.07 -1.45
C GLY A 530 14.72 25.85 -2.72
N SER A 531 13.77 26.60 -3.26
CA SER A 531 14.10 27.79 -4.04
C SER A 531 14.21 28.92 -3.03
N ASP A 532 15.35 29.61 -2.95
CA ASP A 532 15.58 30.75 -2.04
C ASP A 532 14.61 31.95 -2.21
N ASP A 533 13.55 31.83 -3.04
CA ASP A 533 12.59 32.90 -3.39
C ASP A 533 11.10 32.49 -3.34
N GLY A 534 10.69 31.53 -2.50
CA GLY A 534 9.27 31.14 -2.41
C GLY A 534 8.70 31.17 -0.98
N PRO A 535 7.47 31.69 -0.73
CA PRO A 535 6.80 31.48 0.55
C PRO A 535 6.55 29.97 0.76
N PRO A 536 6.19 29.53 1.99
CA PRO A 536 5.80 28.13 2.22
C PRO A 536 4.80 27.74 1.12
N ILE A 537 5.02 26.58 0.48
CA ILE A 537 4.13 26.10 -0.57
C ILE A 537 2.71 26.06 0.02
N ASP A 538 1.90 27.07 -0.32
CA ASP A 538 0.52 27.14 0.09
C ASP A 538 -0.24 26.11 -0.74
N LEU A 539 -0.40 24.92 -0.17
CA LEU A 539 -1.12 23.80 -0.77
C LEU A 539 -2.64 24.05 -0.83
N ARG A 540 -3.14 25.16 -0.27
CA ARG A 540 -4.56 25.57 -0.33
C ARG A 540 -4.90 26.30 -1.64
N SER A 541 -3.92 26.84 -2.35
CA SER A 541 -4.12 27.63 -3.57
C SER A 541 -4.11 26.85 -4.89
N ALA A 542 -4.02 25.52 -4.88
CA ALA A 542 -4.05 24.72 -6.11
C ALA A 542 -5.47 24.49 -6.68
N GLU A 543 -6.52 25.05 -6.06
CA GLU A 543 -7.92 24.98 -6.52
C GLU A 543 -8.46 26.39 -6.80
N THR A 544 -7.93 27.06 -7.82
CA THR A 544 -8.66 28.11 -8.56
C THR A 544 -7.86 28.45 -9.81
N GLU A 545 -8.22 27.80 -10.92
CA GLU A 545 -8.01 28.16 -12.34
C GLU A 545 -7.72 26.91 -13.20
N ALA A 546 -8.78 26.19 -13.57
CA ALA A 546 -9.05 25.59 -14.88
C ALA A 546 -10.31 24.70 -14.80
#